data_AF-G9NNX7-F1
#
_entry.id   AF-G9NNX7-F1
#
_cell.length_a   1.000
_cell.length_b   1.000
_cell.length_c   1.000
_cell.angle_alpha   90.00
_cell.angle_beta   90.00
_cell.angle_gamma   90.00
#
_symmetry.space_group_name_H-M   'P 1'
#
loop_
_entity.id
_entity.type
_entity.pdbx_description
1 polymer ?
#
loop_
_entity_poly.entity_id
_entity_poly.type
_entity_poly.pdbx_seq_one_letter_code
_entity_poly.pdbx_strand_id
1 'polypeptide(L)'
;MTNQKEIEALIDEAFDRQKRGNQNAPWDCLTLVGLTSINEGQYAAYLYKTALETTPAESRPLLWRRYVDALSEMLIVVGLPRTLNALYSMMPLVEKSDLTYLKRSDWEADTAARGWQYATLTHHDWVDRYKEVALYAPDVAHITLNLSIEKLLSDYSVHDGLATMALLLTVLVTTNCPLQASWYVDGYLRHGGERETLHDIVEFAKKIVHDTGNELPADFPSVEEMLGGTTP
;
A
#
# COMPACT_ATOMS: atom_id res chain seq x y z
N MET A 1 -5.09 18.10 18.59
CA MET A 1 -5.99 18.88 17.71
C MET A 1 -5.23 19.65 16.62
N THR A 2 -3.92 19.86 16.73
CA THR A 2 -3.11 20.56 15.72
C THR A 2 -2.98 19.78 14.40
N ASN A 3 -2.80 18.44 14.43
CA ASN A 3 -2.56 17.65 13.21
C ASN A 3 -3.82 17.35 12.36
N GLN A 4 -5.04 17.55 12.87
CA GLN A 4 -6.24 17.17 12.10
C GLN A 4 -6.34 17.94 10.78
N LYS A 5 -6.12 19.26 10.80
CA LYS A 5 -6.18 20.07 9.57
C LYS A 5 -5.08 19.73 8.59
N GLU A 6 -3.91 19.35 9.09
CA GLU A 6 -2.76 18.95 8.26
C GLU A 6 -3.04 17.61 7.59
N ILE A 7 -3.62 16.65 8.32
CA ILE A 7 -4.04 15.35 7.77
C ILE A 7 -5.18 15.50 6.76
N GLU A 8 -6.19 16.32 7.05
CA GLU A 8 -7.27 16.63 6.09
C GLU A 8 -6.71 17.29 4.82
N ALA A 9 -5.78 18.24 4.95
CA ALA A 9 -5.11 18.86 3.80
C ALA A 9 -4.28 17.87 2.99
N LEU A 10 -3.65 16.88 3.64
CA LEU A 10 -2.90 15.82 2.98
C LEU A 10 -3.83 14.90 2.17
N ILE A 11 -5.02 14.61 2.71
CA ILE A 11 -6.07 13.86 2.01
C ILE A 11 -6.56 14.66 0.78
N ASP A 12 -6.83 15.95 0.94
CA ASP A 12 -7.23 16.81 -0.18
C ASP A 12 -6.15 16.89 -1.28
N GLU A 13 -4.87 16.99 -0.88
CA GLU A 13 -3.74 16.96 -1.81
C GLU A 13 -3.72 15.65 -2.61
N ALA A 14 -3.98 14.50 -1.97
CA ALA A 14 -4.04 13.21 -2.64
C ALA A 14 -5.12 13.16 -3.73
N PHE A 15 -6.32 13.66 -3.43
CA PHE A 15 -7.40 13.76 -4.42
C PHE A 15 -7.04 14.72 -5.55
N ASP A 16 -6.35 15.82 -5.27
CA ASP A 16 -5.91 16.73 -6.32
C ASP A 16 -4.83 16.13 -7.21
N ARG A 17 -3.89 15.35 -6.65
CA ARG A 17 -2.90 14.58 -7.43
C ARG A 17 -3.60 13.56 -8.33
N GLN A 18 -4.60 12.85 -7.80
CA GLN A 18 -5.41 11.90 -8.55
C GLN A 18 -6.13 12.55 -9.73
N LYS A 19 -6.64 13.78 -9.58
CA LYS A 19 -7.30 14.55 -10.66
C LYS A 19 -6.32 15.10 -11.70
N ARG A 20 -5.14 15.54 -11.25
CA ARG A 20 -4.10 16.13 -12.12
C ARG A 20 -3.37 15.09 -12.97
N GLY A 21 -3.37 13.84 -12.54
CA GLY A 21 -2.53 12.80 -13.13
C GLY A 21 -3.08 12.12 -14.39
N ASN A 22 -2.22 12.02 -15.40
CA ASN A 22 -2.12 10.87 -16.32
C ASN A 22 -1.34 9.69 -15.67
N GLN A 23 -1.10 9.74 -14.35
CA GLN A 23 -0.15 8.89 -13.63
C GLN A 23 -0.87 7.73 -12.91
N ASN A 24 -0.29 6.52 -12.99
CA ASN A 24 -0.88 5.25 -12.52
C ASN A 24 -0.97 5.09 -10.99
N ALA A 25 -0.43 6.02 -10.20
CA ALA A 25 -0.39 5.88 -8.74
C ALA A 25 -1.78 6.13 -8.12
N PRO A 26 -2.29 5.23 -7.25
CA PRO A 26 -3.60 5.39 -6.61
C PRO A 26 -3.48 6.28 -5.36
N TRP A 27 -3.31 7.59 -5.54
CA TRP A 27 -2.91 8.54 -4.48
C TRP A 27 -3.80 8.50 -3.23
N ASP A 28 -5.11 8.34 -3.41
CA ASP A 28 -6.04 8.21 -2.28
C ASP A 28 -5.82 6.92 -1.49
N CYS A 29 -5.49 5.81 -2.17
CA CYS A 29 -5.14 4.55 -1.54
C CYS A 29 -3.76 4.63 -0.86
N LEU A 30 -2.80 5.36 -1.43
CA LEU A 30 -1.50 5.63 -0.79
C LEU A 30 -1.71 6.37 0.54
N THR A 31 -2.53 7.43 0.55
CA THR A 31 -2.88 8.14 1.79
C THR A 31 -3.57 7.22 2.79
N LEU A 32 -4.52 6.38 2.33
CA LEU A 32 -5.22 5.42 3.19
C LEU A 32 -4.24 4.46 3.88
N VAL A 33 -3.39 3.76 3.13
CA VAL A 33 -2.46 2.77 3.71
C VAL A 33 -1.34 3.44 4.49
N GLY A 34 -0.88 4.61 4.05
CA GLY A 34 0.10 5.44 4.75
C GLY A 34 -0.39 5.83 6.14
N LEU A 35 -1.53 6.52 6.24
CA LEU A 35 -2.12 6.90 7.54
C LEU A 35 -2.42 5.68 8.41
N THR A 36 -2.95 4.60 7.82
CA THR A 36 -3.22 3.35 8.54
C THR A 36 -1.93 2.79 9.16
N SER A 37 -0.83 2.77 8.42
CA SER A 37 0.44 2.19 8.85
C SER A 37 1.06 2.89 10.06
N ILE A 38 0.80 4.17 10.26
CA ILE A 38 1.29 4.98 11.39
C ILE A 38 0.22 5.22 12.47
N ASN A 39 -0.80 4.36 12.50
CA ASN A 39 -1.88 4.38 13.50
C ASN A 39 -2.77 5.63 13.47
N GLU A 40 -2.92 6.24 12.28
CA GLU A 40 -3.84 7.34 12.00
C GLU A 40 -5.05 6.88 11.17
N GLY A 41 -5.38 5.59 11.24
CA GLY A 41 -6.46 4.97 10.45
C GLY A 41 -7.86 5.55 10.69
N GLN A 42 -8.10 6.24 11.81
CA GLN A 42 -9.38 6.91 12.07
C GLN A 42 -9.73 7.98 11.02
N TYR A 43 -8.73 8.54 10.32
CA TYR A 43 -8.96 9.50 9.24
C TYR A 43 -9.40 8.86 7.92
N ALA A 44 -9.41 7.53 7.81
CA ALA A 44 -9.97 6.83 6.66
C ALA A 44 -11.46 7.17 6.45
N ALA A 45 -12.21 7.47 7.52
CA ALA A 45 -13.57 7.97 7.44
C ALA A 45 -13.69 9.31 6.68
N TYR A 46 -12.78 10.25 6.96
CA TYR A 46 -12.73 11.53 6.25
C TYR A 46 -12.38 11.30 4.78
N LEU A 47 -11.33 10.53 4.52
CA LEU A 47 -10.90 10.16 3.16
C LEU A 47 -12.04 9.52 2.35
N TYR A 48 -12.70 8.51 2.90
CA TYR A 48 -13.81 7.83 2.22
C TYR A 48 -15.01 8.76 1.99
N LYS A 49 -15.34 9.61 2.97
CA LYS A 49 -16.39 10.62 2.79
C LYS A 49 -16.06 11.58 1.65
N THR A 50 -14.84 12.10 1.58
CA THR A 50 -14.39 12.99 0.49
C THR A 50 -14.44 12.28 -0.87
N ALA A 51 -14.04 11.00 -0.94
CA ALA A 51 -14.20 10.21 -2.16
C ALA A 51 -15.67 10.05 -2.59
N LEU A 52 -16.57 9.82 -1.63
CA LEU A 52 -18.01 9.67 -1.89
C LEU A 52 -18.68 10.93 -2.46
N GLU A 53 -18.17 12.12 -2.13
CA GLU A 53 -18.72 13.40 -2.64
C GLU A 53 -18.56 13.54 -4.16
N THR A 54 -17.54 12.91 -4.73
CA THR A 54 -17.24 12.97 -6.17
C THR A 54 -17.52 11.66 -6.92
N THR A 55 -17.86 10.58 -6.20
CA THR A 55 -18.12 9.26 -6.77
C THR A 55 -19.61 9.06 -7.04
N PRO A 56 -20.01 8.82 -8.31
CA PRO A 56 -21.39 8.47 -8.66
C PRO A 56 -21.88 7.22 -7.92
N ALA A 57 -23.18 7.15 -7.62
CA ALA A 57 -23.75 6.06 -6.82
C ALA A 57 -23.45 4.66 -7.39
N GLU A 58 -23.49 4.53 -8.71
CA GLU A 58 -23.19 3.30 -9.45
C GLU A 58 -21.72 2.85 -9.34
N SER A 59 -20.80 3.77 -9.03
CA SER A 59 -19.37 3.52 -8.90
C SER A 59 -18.92 3.27 -7.46
N ARG A 60 -19.77 3.56 -6.47
CA ARG A 60 -19.48 3.36 -5.04
C ARG A 60 -19.07 1.92 -4.68
N PRO A 61 -19.66 0.86 -5.26
CA PRO A 61 -19.21 -0.50 -4.96
C PRO A 61 -17.76 -0.76 -5.37
N LEU A 62 -17.31 -0.15 -6.47
CA LEU A 62 -15.92 -0.26 -6.92
C LEU A 62 -14.98 0.58 -6.05
N LEU A 63 -15.42 1.77 -5.60
CA LEU A 63 -14.66 2.57 -4.65
C LEU A 63 -14.42 1.82 -3.33
N TRP A 64 -15.49 1.25 -2.74
CA TRP A 64 -15.38 0.46 -1.52
C TRP A 64 -14.44 -0.73 -1.71
N ARG A 65 -14.61 -1.46 -2.81
CA ARG A 65 -13.73 -2.57 -3.20
C ARG A 65 -12.26 -2.14 -3.26
N ARG A 66 -11.96 -1.00 -3.88
CA ARG A 66 -10.60 -0.46 -4.01
C ARG A 66 -9.95 -0.23 -2.64
N TYR A 67 -10.65 0.40 -1.71
CA TYR A 67 -10.08 0.72 -0.39
C TYR A 67 -9.91 -0.50 0.50
N VAL A 68 -10.88 -1.42 0.49
CA VAL A 68 -10.78 -2.67 1.25
C VAL A 68 -9.64 -3.54 0.73
N ASP A 69 -9.39 -3.54 -0.58
CA ASP A 69 -8.29 -4.30 -1.17
C ASP A 69 -6.93 -3.69 -0.83
N ALA A 70 -6.79 -2.36 -0.88
CA ALA A 70 -5.56 -1.70 -0.46
C ALA A 70 -5.22 -2.04 1.01
N LEU A 71 -6.22 -2.03 1.90
CA LEU A 71 -6.06 -2.44 3.29
C LEU A 71 -5.72 -3.93 3.43
N SER A 72 -6.35 -4.79 2.64
CA SER A 72 -6.15 -6.25 2.69
C SER A 72 -4.78 -6.66 2.16
N GLU A 73 -4.32 -6.04 1.07
CA GLU A 73 -3.00 -6.26 0.48
C GLU A 73 -1.89 -5.88 1.45
N MET A 74 -2.06 -4.77 2.17
CA MET A 74 -1.06 -4.27 3.13
C MET A 74 -1.18 -4.89 4.52
N LEU A 75 -2.22 -5.70 4.80
CA LEU A 75 -2.57 -6.23 6.13
C LEU A 75 -1.39 -6.89 6.84
N ILE A 76 -0.58 -7.67 6.13
CA ILE A 76 0.57 -8.40 6.70
C ILE A 76 1.68 -7.43 7.13
N VAL A 77 1.92 -6.36 6.35
CA VAL A 77 2.98 -5.38 6.62
C VAL A 77 2.55 -4.36 7.67
N VAL A 78 1.29 -3.91 7.61
CA VAL A 78 0.71 -2.91 8.52
C VAL A 78 0.29 -3.52 9.87
N GLY A 79 -0.18 -4.76 9.85
CA GLY A 79 -0.75 -5.45 10.99
C GLY A 79 -2.26 -5.27 11.14
N LEU A 80 -2.91 -6.30 11.68
CA LEU A 80 -4.37 -6.37 11.83
C LEU A 80 -4.98 -5.23 12.66
N PRO A 81 -4.45 -4.85 13.85
CA PRO A 81 -5.11 -3.83 14.67
C PRO A 81 -5.21 -2.47 13.99
N ARG A 82 -4.13 -2.02 13.34
CA ARG A 82 -4.11 -0.74 12.60
C ARG A 82 -5.06 -0.78 11.41
N THR A 83 -5.06 -1.90 10.68
CA THR A 83 -5.97 -2.12 9.55
C THR A 83 -7.44 -2.08 9.98
N LEU A 84 -7.79 -2.71 11.11
CA LEU A 84 -9.16 -2.68 11.64
C LEU A 84 -9.59 -1.28 12.10
N ASN A 85 -8.68 -0.49 12.68
CA ASN A 85 -9.00 0.91 13.04
C ASN A 85 -9.42 1.73 11.80
N ALA A 86 -8.74 1.55 10.67
CA ALA A 86 -9.12 2.19 9.41
C ALA A 86 -10.43 1.64 8.85
N LEU A 87 -10.59 0.32 8.80
CA LEU A 87 -11.81 -0.29 8.29
C LEU A 87 -13.04 0.11 9.10
N TYR A 88 -12.96 0.03 10.42
CA TYR A 88 -14.08 0.37 11.32
C TYR A 88 -14.45 1.85 11.27
N SER A 89 -13.52 2.76 10.95
CA SER A 89 -13.85 4.17 10.78
C SER A 89 -14.67 4.42 9.51
N MET A 90 -14.42 3.68 8.42
CA MET A 90 -15.15 3.81 7.17
C MET A 90 -16.50 3.09 7.15
N MET A 91 -16.63 1.93 7.81
CA MET A 91 -17.81 1.06 7.76
C MET A 91 -19.17 1.78 7.97
N PRO A 92 -19.32 2.74 8.91
CA PRO A 92 -20.59 3.45 9.10
C PRO A 92 -21.07 4.28 7.90
N LEU A 93 -20.17 4.59 6.95
CA LEU A 93 -20.46 5.36 5.75
C LEU A 93 -20.87 4.48 4.55
N VAL A 94 -20.82 3.16 4.71
CA VAL A 94 -21.02 2.19 3.62
C VAL A 94 -22.48 1.78 3.55
N GLU A 95 -23.08 1.91 2.37
CA GLU A 95 -24.42 1.42 2.12
C GLU A 95 -24.39 -0.06 1.69
N LYS A 96 -25.51 -0.78 1.89
CA LYS A 96 -25.58 -2.19 1.51
C LYS A 96 -25.30 -2.42 0.01
N SER A 97 -25.67 -1.46 -0.85
CA SER A 97 -25.38 -1.47 -2.28
C SER A 97 -23.89 -1.45 -2.60
N ASP A 98 -23.07 -0.83 -1.75
CA ASP A 98 -21.62 -0.68 -1.95
C ASP A 98 -20.88 -2.02 -1.76
N LEU A 99 -21.52 -3.01 -1.14
CA LEU A 99 -20.93 -4.32 -0.86
C LEU A 99 -20.99 -5.31 -2.05
N THR A 100 -21.48 -4.86 -3.20
CA THR A 100 -21.76 -5.73 -4.37
C THR A 100 -20.50 -6.35 -4.99
N TYR A 101 -19.36 -5.65 -4.93
CA TYR A 101 -18.10 -6.08 -5.58
C TYR A 101 -17.04 -6.60 -4.61
N LEU A 102 -17.40 -6.97 -3.38
CA LEU A 102 -16.46 -7.58 -2.44
C LEU A 102 -15.81 -8.85 -3.01
N LYS A 103 -14.52 -9.08 -2.71
CA LYS A 103 -13.86 -10.36 -3.01
C LYS A 103 -14.69 -11.47 -2.40
N ARG A 104 -14.96 -12.48 -3.20
CA ARG A 104 -15.28 -13.79 -2.63
C ARG A 104 -13.97 -14.43 -2.23
N SER A 105 -13.91 -15.03 -1.05
CA SER A 105 -12.70 -15.70 -0.59
C SER A 105 -12.32 -16.80 -1.58
N ASP A 106 -11.12 -16.71 -2.14
CA ASP A 106 -10.46 -17.71 -2.98
C ASP A 106 -9.24 -18.30 -2.25
N TRP A 107 -9.30 -18.36 -0.91
CA TRP A 107 -8.19 -18.82 -0.07
C TRP A 107 -7.68 -20.21 -0.47
N GLU A 108 -8.55 -21.07 -1.00
CA GLU A 108 -8.20 -22.42 -1.46
C GLU A 108 -7.75 -22.50 -2.93
N ALA A 109 -7.89 -21.43 -3.73
CA ALA A 109 -7.53 -21.45 -5.14
C ALA A 109 -6.01 -21.53 -5.34
N ASP A 110 -5.49 -22.40 -6.20
CA ASP A 110 -4.05 -22.42 -6.48
C ASP A 110 -3.62 -21.16 -7.25
N THR A 111 -2.87 -20.28 -6.59
CA THR A 111 -2.35 -19.02 -7.15
C THR A 111 -0.82 -19.00 -7.21
N ALA A 112 -0.16 -20.15 -7.02
CA ALA A 112 1.29 -20.24 -6.92
C ALA A 112 2.00 -19.72 -8.19
N ALA A 113 1.48 -20.06 -9.37
CA ALA A 113 2.06 -19.62 -10.64
C ALA A 113 2.07 -18.08 -10.79
N ARG A 114 0.97 -17.43 -10.37
CA ARG A 114 0.83 -15.97 -10.39
C ARG A 114 1.74 -15.31 -9.36
N GLY A 115 1.80 -15.86 -8.14
CA GLY A 115 2.72 -15.42 -7.09
C GLY A 115 4.19 -15.49 -7.54
N TRP A 116 4.57 -16.57 -8.22
CA TRP A 116 5.91 -16.75 -8.74
C TRP A 116 6.28 -15.71 -9.81
N GLN A 117 5.35 -15.42 -10.73
CA GLN A 117 5.53 -14.37 -11.73
C GLN A 117 5.72 -13.01 -11.08
N TYR A 118 4.86 -12.66 -10.11
CA TYR A 118 4.98 -11.44 -9.31
C TYR A 118 6.36 -11.36 -8.64
N ALA A 119 6.75 -12.38 -7.87
CA ALA A 119 7.98 -12.33 -7.07
C ALA A 119 9.23 -12.21 -7.95
N THR A 120 9.24 -12.93 -9.08
CA THR A 120 10.33 -12.88 -10.06
C THR A 120 10.45 -11.51 -10.72
N LEU A 121 9.31 -10.88 -11.05
CA LEU A 121 9.30 -9.53 -11.61
C LEU A 121 9.71 -8.47 -10.57
N THR A 122 9.34 -8.66 -9.30
CA THR A 122 9.51 -7.68 -8.22
C THR A 122 10.84 -7.78 -7.48
N HIS A 123 11.50 -8.94 -7.40
CA HIS A 123 12.70 -9.12 -6.58
C HIS A 123 13.83 -9.87 -7.31
N HIS A 124 15.07 -9.39 -7.20
CA HIS A 124 16.25 -10.17 -7.57
C HIS A 124 16.55 -11.20 -6.47
N ASP A 125 17.01 -12.39 -6.86
CA ASP A 125 17.51 -13.47 -5.98
C ASP A 125 16.57 -13.89 -4.82
N TRP A 126 15.26 -13.62 -4.96
CA TRP A 126 14.29 -13.83 -3.89
C TRP A 126 14.21 -15.29 -3.43
N VAL A 127 14.38 -16.22 -4.36
CA VAL A 127 14.32 -17.65 -4.10
C VAL A 127 15.34 -18.06 -3.05
N ASP A 128 16.59 -17.61 -3.18
CA ASP A 128 17.64 -18.01 -2.25
C ASP A 128 17.50 -17.29 -0.90
N ARG A 129 17.07 -16.02 -0.90
CA ARG A 129 16.75 -15.28 0.33
C ARG A 129 15.65 -15.96 1.14
N TYR A 130 14.55 -16.37 0.51
CA TYR A 130 13.45 -17.01 1.23
C TYR A 130 13.73 -18.47 1.60
N LYS A 131 14.60 -19.18 0.87
CA LYS A 131 15.15 -20.46 1.35
C LYS A 131 15.88 -20.27 2.67
N GLU A 132 16.72 -19.24 2.77
CA GLU A 132 17.44 -18.94 4.02
C GLU A 132 16.47 -18.60 5.16
N VAL A 133 15.48 -17.71 4.92
CA VAL A 133 14.44 -17.40 5.92
C VAL A 133 13.72 -18.67 6.38
N ALA A 134 13.39 -19.58 5.46
CA ALA A 134 12.70 -20.83 5.79
C ALA A 134 13.53 -21.78 6.68
N LEU A 135 14.87 -21.68 6.67
CA LEU A 135 15.73 -22.46 7.57
C LEU A 135 15.60 -22.01 9.03
N TYR A 136 15.40 -20.71 9.27
CA TYR A 136 15.32 -20.13 10.61
C TYR A 136 13.89 -19.95 11.11
N ALA A 137 12.97 -19.62 10.22
CA ALA A 137 11.59 -19.26 10.54
C ALA A 137 10.63 -19.72 9.42
N PRO A 138 10.32 -21.04 9.35
CA PRO A 138 9.50 -21.60 8.27
C PRO A 138 8.10 -20.97 8.19
N ASP A 139 7.47 -20.65 9.32
CA ASP A 139 6.15 -20.03 9.34
C ASP A 139 6.17 -18.59 8.76
N VAL A 140 7.25 -17.84 9.01
CA VAL A 140 7.42 -16.49 8.44
C VAL A 140 7.60 -16.59 6.92
N ALA A 141 8.39 -17.55 6.45
CA ALA A 141 8.54 -17.82 5.03
C ALA A 141 7.19 -18.23 4.41
N HIS A 142 6.45 -19.14 5.04
CA HIS A 142 5.16 -19.62 4.55
C HIS A 142 4.13 -18.49 4.46
N ILE A 143 3.96 -17.69 5.52
CA ILE A 143 3.01 -16.56 5.51
C ILE A 143 3.40 -15.54 4.43
N THR A 144 4.69 -15.26 4.28
CA THR A 144 5.13 -14.26 3.31
C THR A 144 4.96 -14.75 1.87
N LEU A 145 5.38 -15.97 1.56
CA LEU A 145 5.28 -16.50 0.20
C LEU A 145 3.85 -16.86 -0.17
N ASN A 146 3.17 -17.63 0.67
CA ASN A 146 1.88 -18.21 0.33
C ASN A 146 0.71 -17.26 0.60
N LEU A 147 0.74 -16.46 1.67
CA LEU A 147 -0.35 -15.52 1.94
C LEU A 147 -0.08 -14.15 1.32
N SER A 148 1.08 -13.54 1.58
CA SER A 148 1.35 -12.19 1.06
C SER A 148 1.53 -12.23 -0.46
N ILE A 149 2.55 -12.93 -0.96
CA ILE A 149 2.92 -12.89 -2.37
C ILE A 149 1.89 -13.60 -3.26
N GLU A 150 1.56 -14.86 -2.99
CA GLU A 150 0.70 -15.66 -3.87
C GLU A 150 -0.78 -15.24 -3.85
N LYS A 151 -1.32 -14.80 -2.70
CA LYS A 151 -2.77 -14.54 -2.57
C LYS A 151 -3.14 -13.07 -2.64
N LEU A 152 -2.33 -12.21 -2.04
CA LEU A 152 -2.64 -10.79 -1.88
C LEU A 152 -1.92 -9.95 -2.95
N LEU A 153 -0.60 -9.87 -2.90
CA LEU A 153 0.19 -8.92 -3.71
C LEU A 153 0.24 -9.27 -5.20
N SER A 154 0.04 -10.53 -5.57
CA SER A 154 -0.02 -10.93 -6.98
C SER A 154 -1.42 -10.80 -7.60
N ASP A 155 -2.44 -10.44 -6.81
CA ASP A 155 -3.81 -10.29 -7.30
C ASP A 155 -4.06 -8.92 -7.94
N TYR A 156 -3.91 -8.87 -9.27
CA TYR A 156 -4.12 -7.65 -10.04
C TYR A 156 -5.58 -7.39 -10.46
N SER A 157 -6.55 -7.96 -9.75
CA SER A 157 -7.97 -7.74 -10.08
C SER A 157 -8.46 -6.31 -9.79
N VAL A 158 -7.77 -5.57 -8.90
CA VAL A 158 -8.15 -4.20 -8.50
C VAL A 158 -6.97 -3.23 -8.58
N HIS A 159 -5.83 -3.58 -7.98
CA HIS A 159 -4.58 -2.83 -8.10
C HIS A 159 -3.62 -3.61 -8.98
N ASP A 160 -3.12 -3.00 -10.05
CA ASP A 160 -2.09 -3.62 -10.88
C ASP A 160 -0.72 -3.64 -10.17
N GLY A 161 0.29 -4.21 -10.82
CA GLY A 161 1.63 -4.30 -10.25
C GLY A 161 2.21 -2.95 -9.82
N LEU A 162 1.99 -1.88 -10.59
CA LEU A 162 2.47 -0.55 -10.25
C LEU A 162 1.77 0.02 -9.02
N ALA A 163 0.45 -0.11 -8.97
CA ALA A 163 -0.35 0.31 -7.83
C ALA A 163 0.06 -0.46 -6.55
N THR A 164 0.21 -1.78 -6.63
CA THR A 164 0.66 -2.59 -5.49
C THR A 164 2.07 -2.21 -5.02
N MET A 165 3.00 -1.93 -5.94
CA MET A 165 4.35 -1.45 -5.59
C MET A 165 4.30 -0.10 -4.89
N ALA A 166 3.47 0.83 -5.37
CA ALA A 166 3.29 2.13 -4.74
C ALA A 166 2.72 2.00 -3.31
N LEU A 167 1.70 1.16 -3.11
CA LEU A 167 1.12 0.88 -1.79
C LEU A 167 2.18 0.35 -0.80
N LEU A 168 2.96 -0.66 -1.24
CA LEU A 168 4.05 -1.23 -0.43
C LEU A 168 5.11 -0.20 -0.09
N LEU A 169 5.58 0.58 -1.07
CA LEU A 169 6.57 1.62 -0.85
C LEU A 169 6.08 2.66 0.14
N THR A 170 4.82 3.10 0.01
CA THR A 170 4.22 4.04 0.96
C THR A 170 4.26 3.46 2.37
N VAL A 171 3.75 2.25 2.59
CA VAL A 171 3.73 1.61 3.91
C VAL A 171 5.15 1.43 4.48
N LEU A 172 6.10 0.95 3.68
CA LEU A 172 7.46 0.68 4.15
C LEU A 172 8.21 1.95 4.50
N VAL A 173 7.99 3.05 3.76
CA VAL A 173 8.55 4.35 4.09
C VAL A 173 7.91 4.88 5.38
N THR A 174 6.58 4.85 5.48
CA THR A 174 5.88 5.38 6.66
C THR A 174 6.15 4.59 7.94
N THR A 175 6.48 3.29 7.84
CA THR A 175 6.88 2.46 8.99
C THR A 175 8.39 2.39 9.22
N ASN A 176 9.19 3.23 8.57
CA ASN A 176 10.65 3.27 8.70
C ASN A 176 11.33 1.90 8.42
N CYS A 177 11.01 1.29 7.27
CA CYS A 177 11.60 0.02 6.81
C CYS A 177 12.47 0.23 5.55
N PRO A 178 13.60 0.96 5.66
CA PRO A 178 14.39 1.39 4.49
C PRO A 178 15.00 0.22 3.70
N LEU A 179 15.41 -0.86 4.37
CA LEU A 179 15.94 -2.06 3.70
C LEU A 179 14.88 -2.73 2.82
N GLN A 180 13.65 -2.85 3.32
CA GLN A 180 12.57 -3.44 2.54
C GLN A 180 12.13 -2.46 1.44
N ALA A 181 12.03 -1.17 1.75
CA ALA A 181 11.71 -0.14 0.75
C ALA A 181 12.68 -0.18 -0.43
N SER A 182 13.98 -0.40 -0.20
CA SER A 182 14.97 -0.51 -1.28
C SER A 182 14.72 -1.69 -2.22
N TRP A 183 14.14 -2.80 -1.73
CA TRP A 183 13.78 -3.92 -2.60
C TRP A 183 12.63 -3.57 -3.56
N TYR A 184 11.73 -2.67 -3.14
CA TYR A 184 10.53 -2.32 -3.88
C TYR A 184 10.71 -1.09 -4.79
N VAL A 185 11.72 -0.25 -4.59
CA VAL A 185 12.03 0.82 -5.56
C VAL A 185 12.48 0.22 -6.90
N ASP A 186 13.31 -0.83 -6.87
CA ASP A 186 13.69 -1.59 -8.07
C ASP A 186 12.51 -2.36 -8.66
N GLY A 187 11.65 -2.89 -7.79
CA GLY A 187 10.40 -3.55 -8.19
C GLY A 187 9.49 -2.61 -8.98
N TYR A 188 9.24 -1.41 -8.45
CA TYR A 188 8.41 -0.39 -9.10
C TYR A 188 8.88 -0.07 -10.52
N LEU A 189 10.18 0.13 -10.72
CA LEU A 189 10.75 0.38 -12.06
C LEU A 189 10.59 -0.83 -13.00
N ARG A 190 10.74 -2.05 -12.49
CA ARG A 190 10.56 -3.30 -13.28
C ARG A 190 9.12 -3.56 -13.69
N HIS A 191 8.15 -3.07 -12.91
CA HIS A 191 6.74 -3.06 -13.29
C HIS A 191 6.39 -1.96 -14.32
N GLY A 192 7.38 -1.20 -14.80
CA GLY A 192 7.22 -0.16 -15.82
C GLY A 192 6.99 1.24 -15.25
N GLY A 193 7.29 1.44 -13.96
CA GLY A 193 7.08 2.70 -13.28
C GLY A 193 8.14 3.75 -13.67
N GLU A 194 7.71 5.00 -13.72
CA GLU A 194 8.61 6.13 -13.99
C GLU A 194 9.34 6.57 -12.73
N ARG A 195 10.63 6.91 -12.87
CA ARG A 195 11.47 7.37 -11.75
C ARG A 195 10.92 8.65 -11.11
N GLU A 196 10.35 9.56 -11.89
CA GLU A 196 9.76 10.80 -11.36
C GLU A 196 8.58 10.49 -10.42
N THR A 197 7.63 9.65 -10.86
CA THR A 197 6.51 9.22 -10.00
C THR A 197 6.98 8.45 -8.78
N LEU A 198 8.06 7.66 -8.89
CA LEU A 198 8.66 6.97 -7.75
C LEU A 198 9.16 7.96 -6.68
N HIS A 199 9.84 9.03 -7.10
CA HIS A 199 10.23 10.11 -6.20
C HIS A 199 9.01 10.76 -5.54
N ASP A 200 7.96 11.06 -6.31
CA ASP A 200 6.73 11.63 -5.77
C ASP A 200 6.06 10.72 -4.72
N ILE A 201 6.01 9.40 -4.96
CA ILE A 201 5.43 8.43 -4.01
C ILE A 201 6.22 8.42 -2.70
N VAL A 202 7.56 8.36 -2.77
CA VAL A 202 8.41 8.30 -1.58
C VAL A 202 8.36 9.60 -0.79
N GLU A 203 8.44 10.75 -1.46
CA GLU A 203 8.35 12.05 -0.79
C GLU A 203 6.96 12.29 -0.20
N PHE A 204 5.89 11.83 -0.88
CA PHE A 204 4.54 11.88 -0.32
C PHE A 204 4.40 11.00 0.92
N ALA A 205 5.00 9.80 0.94
CA ALA A 205 5.02 8.95 2.12
C ALA A 205 5.79 9.58 3.30
N LYS A 206 6.94 10.22 3.05
CA LYS A 206 7.68 10.99 4.07
C LYS A 206 6.84 12.16 4.60
N LYS A 207 6.11 12.84 3.71
CA LYS A 207 5.19 13.92 4.09
C LYS A 207 4.05 13.44 4.98
N ILE A 208 3.48 12.24 4.73
CA ILE A 208 2.50 11.61 5.63
C ILE A 208 3.06 11.46 7.05
N VAL A 209 4.30 10.99 7.17
CA VAL A 209 4.96 10.85 8.49
C VAL A 209 5.12 12.21 9.16
N HIS A 210 5.69 13.18 8.45
CA HIS A 210 5.94 14.53 8.99
C HIS A 210 4.66 15.24 9.45
N ASP A 211 3.63 15.29 8.60
CA ASP A 211 2.39 16.05 8.86
C ASP A 211 1.47 15.40 9.90
N THR A 212 1.73 14.14 10.24
CA THR A 212 1.08 13.46 11.36
C THR A 212 1.85 13.60 12.66
N GLY A 213 2.95 14.37 12.67
CA GLY A 213 3.80 14.58 13.84
C GLY A 213 4.65 13.36 14.20
N ASN A 214 4.78 12.39 13.29
CA ASN A 214 5.73 11.30 13.40
C ASN A 214 7.06 11.73 12.76
N GLU A 215 8.16 11.06 13.13
CA GLU A 215 9.50 11.39 12.63
C GLU A 215 10.12 10.18 11.94
N LEU A 216 10.72 10.40 10.76
CA LEU A 216 11.69 9.48 10.17
C LEU A 216 13.10 9.86 10.64
N PRO A 217 14.01 8.89 10.76
CA PRO A 217 15.42 9.19 10.96
C PRO A 217 15.94 10.15 9.88
N ALA A 218 16.83 11.07 10.28
CA ALA A 218 17.40 12.05 9.35
C ALA A 218 18.22 11.41 8.21
N ASP A 219 18.65 10.16 8.41
CA ASP A 219 19.39 9.31 7.48
C ASP A 219 18.48 8.31 6.73
N PHE A 220 17.15 8.50 6.74
CA PHE A 220 16.28 7.70 5.88
C PHE A 220 16.67 7.91 4.41
N PRO A 221 16.97 6.84 3.64
CA PRO A 221 17.59 6.96 2.34
C PRO A 221 16.69 7.67 1.32
N SER A 222 17.32 8.44 0.44
CA SER A 222 16.74 8.92 -0.80
C SER A 222 16.44 7.77 -1.76
N VAL A 223 15.60 8.02 -2.77
CA VAL A 223 15.33 7.05 -3.84
C VAL A 223 16.62 6.62 -4.54
N GLU A 224 17.57 7.54 -4.72
CA GLU A 224 18.85 7.24 -5.39
C GLU A 224 19.74 6.34 -4.54
N GLU A 225 19.77 6.54 -3.21
CA GLU A 225 20.49 5.64 -2.30
C GLU A 225 19.83 4.26 -2.22
N MET A 226 18.49 4.20 -2.26
CA MET A 226 17.75 2.94 -2.32
C MET A 226 18.03 2.16 -3.62
N LEU A 227 18.07 2.84 -4.76
CA LEU A 227 18.40 2.25 -6.07
C LEU A 227 19.89 1.89 -6.21
N GLY A 228 20.77 2.61 -5.51
CA GLY A 228 22.22 2.39 -5.51
C GLY A 228 22.66 1.13 -4.75
N GLY A 229 21.73 0.44 -4.09
CA GLY A 229 22.02 -0.66 -3.19
C GLY A 229 22.59 -0.15 -1.88
N THR A 230 21.76 -0.09 -0.84
CA THR A 230 22.30 -0.05 0.52
C THR A 230 23.03 -1.38 0.75
N THR A 231 24.35 -1.30 0.82
CA THR A 231 25.17 -2.43 1.27
C THR A 231 24.64 -2.83 2.65
N PRO A 232 24.30 -4.12 2.88
CA PRO A 232 23.80 -4.58 4.17
C PRO A 232 24.78 -4.30 5.32
#